data_AF-A0ABD0Q5V3-F1
#
_entry.id   AF-A0ABD0Q5V3-F1
#
_cell.length_a   1.000
_cell.length_b   1.000
_cell.length_c   1.000
_cell.angle_alpha   90.00
_cell.angle_beta   90.00
_cell.angle_gamma   90.00
#
_symmetry.space_group_name_H-M   'P 1'
#
loop_
_entity.id
_entity.type
_entity.pdbx_description
1 polymer ?
#
loop_
_entity_poly.entity_id
_entity_poly.type
_entity_poly.pdbx_seq_one_letter_code
_entity_poly.pdbx_strand_id
1 'polypeptide(L)' 'MAPYYEALCKELKWQADTDLLSKMKKANEDELKRLDDVLEDAEKNLGESEIRDAMMAKAEYLIRIGDK' A
#
# COMPACT_ATOMS: atom_id res chain seq x y z
N MET A 1 -1.30 3.98 5.05
CA MET A 1 -1.47 4.35 6.48
C MET A 1 -2.93 4.47 6.88
N ALA A 2 -3.88 4.21 5.97
CA ALA A 2 -5.31 4.32 6.27
C ALA A 2 -5.77 3.40 7.43
N PRO A 3 -5.32 2.12 7.52
CA PRO A 3 -5.66 1.23 8.64
C PRO A 3 -5.24 1.79 10.01
N TYR A 4 -4.04 2.36 10.12
CA TYR A 4 -3.57 2.98 11.37
C TYR A 4 -4.36 4.23 11.73
N TYR A 5 -4.73 5.05 10.74
CA TYR A 5 -5.53 6.25 10.98
C TYR A 5 -6.95 5.90 11.43
N GLU A 6 -7.59 4.90 10.82
CA GLU A 6 -8.91 4.41 11.24
C GLU A 6 -8.87 3.83 12.66
N ALA A 7 -7.85 3.01 12.98
CA ALA A 7 -7.67 2.44 14.31
C ALA A 7 -7.46 3.53 15.37
N LEU A 8 -6.61 4.52 15.10
CA LEU A 8 -6.29 5.60 16.03
C LEU A 8 -7.49 6.54 16.25
N CYS A 9 -8.25 6.87 15.20
CA CYS A 9 -9.48 7.64 15.35
C CYS A 9 -10.51 6.90 16.20
N LYS A 10 -10.60 5.57 16.05
CA LYS A 10 -11.51 4.73 16.85
C LYS A 10 -11.09 4.64 18.31
N GLU A 11 -9.81 4.47 18.60
CA GLU A 11 -9.28 4.41 19.97
C GLU A 11 -9.40 5.75 20.71
N LEU A 12 -9.07 6.86 20.04
CA LEU A 12 -9.10 8.20 20.63
C LEU A 12 -10.49 8.85 20.58
N LYS A 13 -11.49 8.17 20.00
CA LYS A 13 -12.83 8.71 19.70
C LYS A 13 -12.79 10.03 18.93
N TRP A 14 -11.80 10.19 18.07
CA TRP A 14 -11.70 11.36 17.19
C TRP A 14 -12.64 11.20 16.01
N GLN A 15 -13.19 12.33 15.56
CA GLN A 15 -13.96 12.36 14.33
C GLN A 15 -13.00 12.13 13.16
N ALA A 16 -13.09 10.96 12.54
CA ALA A 16 -12.26 10.62 11.40
C ALA A 16 -12.61 11.55 10.23
N ASP A 17 -11.59 12.14 9.62
CA ASP A 17 -11.75 12.91 8.40
C ASP A 17 -11.94 11.94 7.23
N THR A 18 -13.18 11.86 6.74
CA THR A 18 -13.57 11.00 5.62
C THR A 18 -12.91 11.41 4.30
N ASP A 19 -12.64 12.71 4.11
CA ASP A 19 -11.98 13.24 2.93
C ASP A 19 -10.50 12.84 2.92
N LEU A 20 -9.84 12.98 4.07
CA LEU A 20 -8.47 12.52 4.26
C LEU A 20 -8.36 11.00 4.09
N LEU A 21 -9.29 10.24 4.67
CA LEU A 21 -9.35 8.79 4.52
C LEU A 21 -9.53 8.35 3.07
N SER A 22 -10.42 9.01 2.33
CA SER A 22 -10.64 8.71 0.92
C SER A 22 -9.38 8.98 0.09
N LYS A 23 -8.70 10.11 0.32
CA LYS A 23 -7.42 10.43 -0.32
C LYS A 23 -6.34 9.39 0.02
N MET A 24 -6.23 9.00 1.28
CA MET A 24 -5.25 8.00 1.73
C MET A 24 -5.55 6.61 1.16
N LYS A 25 -6.82 6.20 1.06
CA LYS A 25 -7.20 4.92 0.43
C LYS A 25 -6.87 4.92 -1.05
N LYS A 26 -7.25 5.99 -1.77
CA LYS A 26 -6.96 6.13 -3.20
C LYS A 26 -5.46 6.12 -3.50
N ALA A 27 -4.67 6.86 -2.73
CA ALA A 27 -3.20 6.84 -2.89
C ALA A 27 -2.60 5.45 -2.59
N ASN A 28 -3.15 4.71 -1.64
CA ASN A 28 -2.71 3.33 -1.39
C ASN A 28 -3.04 2.41 -2.58
N GLU A 29 -4.26 2.52 -3.13
CA GLU A 29 -4.68 1.74 -4.30
C GLU A 29 -3.84 2.04 -5.55
N ASP A 30 -3.58 3.32 -5.83
CA ASP A 30 -2.79 3.75 -6.99
C ASP A 30 -1.34 3.22 -6.92
N GLU A 31 -0.70 3.29 -5.74
CA GLU A 31 0.67 2.80 -5.57
C GLU A 31 0.74 1.27 -5.51
N LEU A 32 -0.25 0.59 -4.90
CA LEU A 32 -0.34 -0.88 -4.94
C LEU A 32 -0.48 -1.38 -6.37
N LYS A 33 -1.34 -0.73 -7.16
CA LYS A 33 -1.52 -1.08 -8.57
C LYS A 33 -0.24 -0.90 -9.36
N ARG A 34 0.48 0.20 -9.13
CA ARG A 34 1.79 0.42 -9.76
C ARG A 34 2.81 -0.66 -9.39
N LEU A 35 2.85 -1.07 -8.13
CA LEU A 35 3.73 -2.15 -7.66
C LEU A 35 3.36 -3.51 -8.26
N ASP A 36 2.07 -3.77 -8.45
CA ASP A 36 1.58 -4.96 -9.15
C ASP A 36 1.93 -4.96 -10.64
N ASP A 37 1.78 -3.82 -11.32
CA ASP A 37 2.17 -3.69 -12.73
C ASP A 37 3.69 -3.92 -12.90
N VAL A 38 4.51 -3.43 -11.97
CA VAL A 38 5.97 -3.65 -11.96
C VAL A 38 6.30 -5.13 -11.70
N LEU A 39 5.58 -5.78 -10.79
CA LEU A 39 5.77 -7.20 -10.52
C LEU A 39 5.38 -8.06 -11.74
N GLU A 40 4.24 -7.79 -12.38
CA GLU A 40 3.82 -8.49 -13.59
C GLU A 40 4.80 -8.30 -14.74
N ASP A 41 5.33 -7.09 -14.92
CA ASP A 41 6.36 -6.84 -15.94
C ASP A 41 7.64 -7.61 -15.63
N ALA A 42 8.07 -7.64 -14.37
CA ALA A 42 9.22 -8.42 -13.93
C ALA A 42 9.04 -9.93 -14.16
N GLU A 43 7.85 -10.46 -13.89
CA GLU A 43 7.52 -11.88 -14.12
C GLU A 43 7.47 -12.25 -15.61
N LYS A 44 6.99 -11.35 -16.47
CA LYS A 44 6.85 -11.60 -17.90
C LYS A 44 8.14 -11.39 -18.68
N ASN A 45 8.94 -10.38 -18.29
CA ASN A 45 10.02 -9.85 -19.11
C ASN A 45 11.40 -9.88 -18.44
N LEU A 46 11.49 -10.04 -17.11
CA LEU A 46 12.74 -9.97 -16.35
C LEU A 46 13.08 -11.31 -15.66
N GLY A 47 14.10 -11.31 -14.81
CA GLY A 47 14.59 -12.48 -14.10
C GLY A 47 14.17 -12.53 -12.63
N GLU A 48 14.61 -13.58 -11.94
CA GLU A 48 14.29 -13.81 -10.52
C GLU A 48 14.75 -12.68 -9.58
N SER A 49 15.79 -11.93 -9.96
CA SER A 49 16.30 -10.83 -9.14
C SER A 49 15.33 -9.65 -9.14
N GLU A 50 14.82 -9.27 -10.31
CA GLU A 50 13.88 -8.18 -10.47
C GLU A 50 12.50 -8.51 -9.89
N ILE A 51 12.07 -9.77 -10.02
CA ILE A 51 10.85 -10.27 -9.36
C ILE A 51 10.99 -10.12 -7.85
N ARG A 52 12.15 -10.53 -7.29
CA ARG A 52 12.40 -10.42 -5.85
C ARG A 52 12.39 -8.96 -5.38
N ASP A 53 12.99 -8.05 -6.13
CA ASP A 53 13.03 -6.63 -5.79
C ASP A 53 11.62 -6.01 -5.85
N ALA A 54 10.81 -6.36 -6.86
CA ALA A 54 9.42 -5.93 -6.98
C ALA A 54 8.56 -6.45 -5.81
N MET A 55 8.72 -7.73 -5.44
CA MET A 55 8.06 -8.31 -4.27
C MET A 55 8.47 -7.61 -2.97
N MET A 56 9.75 -7.29 -2.81
CA MET A 56 10.26 -6.60 -1.62
C MET A 56 9.70 -5.19 -1.52
N ALA A 57 9.66 -4.44 -2.62
CA ALA A 57 9.04 -3.11 -2.67
C ALA A 57 7.54 -3.15 -2.31
N LYS A 58 6.80 -4.15 -2.81
CA LYS A 58 5.40 -4.35 -2.45
C LYS A 58 5.22 -4.66 -0.95
N ALA A 59 6.05 -5.54 -0.40
CA ALA A 59 6.02 -5.87 1.02
C ALA A 59 6.34 -4.68 1.92
N GLU A 60 7.37 -3.89 1.59
CA GLU A 60 7.70 -2.66 2.32
C GLU A 60 6.56 -1.64 2.27
N TYR A 61 5.87 -1.54 1.13
CA TYR A 61 4.72 -0.65 1.01
C TYR A 61 3.56 -1.09 1.90
N LEU A 62 3.21 -2.38 1.90
CA LEU A 62 2.18 -2.96 2.78
C LEU A 62 2.47 -2.68 4.26
N ILE A 63 3.71 -2.92 4.70
CA ILE A 63 4.18 -2.60 6.06
C ILE A 63 4.01 -1.11 6.36
N ARG A 64 4.44 -0.23 5.45
CA ARG A 64 4.31 1.23 5.63
C ARG A 64 2.86 1.66 5.76
N ILE A 65 1.95 1.04 5.00
CA ILE A 65 0.55 1.41 5.06
C ILE A 65 -0.19 0.79 6.24
N GLY A 66 0.39 -0.21 6.91
CA GLY A 66 -0.24 -0.93 8.01
C GLY A 66 -1.23 -1.99 7.55
N ASP A 67 -1.10 -2.43 6.31
CA ASP A 67 -1.89 -3.51 5.73
C ASP A 67 -1.06 -4.79 5.83
N LYS A 68 -1.63 -5.83 6.44
CA LYS A 68 -0.88 -7.01 6.92
C LYS A 68 -1.18 -8.24 6.08
#